data_AF-A0A2X1PRL9-F1
#
_entry.id   AF-A0A2X1PRL9-F1
#
_cell.length_a   1.000
_cell.length_b   1.000
_cell.length_c   1.000
_cell.angle_alpha   90.00
_cell.angle_beta   90.00
_cell.angle_gamma   90.00
#
_symmetry.space_group_name_H-M   'P 1'
#
loop_
_entity.id
_entity.type
_entity.pdbx_description
1 polymer ?
#
loop_
_entity_poly.entity_id
_entity_poly.type
_entity_poly.pdbx_seq_one_letter_code
_entity_poly.pdbx_strand_id
1 'polypeptide(L)'
;MKKDAVGIKLFETEFEQAVAMQQGLRRLLLLNVPSPIKYLHEKLPNKAKLGLYFTPFGRVLDLIDDCIACAVDKLIADFGGFVWDEAGFEKLRDFVRENLNEVTVDIAQKVGANLIS
;
A
#
# COMPACT_ATOMS: atom_id res chain seq x y z
N MET A 1 33.71 11.88 -2.92
CA MET A 1 32.84 10.70 -2.78
C MET A 1 32.35 10.66 -1.34
N LYS A 2 31.10 11.07 -1.09
CA LYS A 2 30.49 11.06 0.25
C LYS A 2 30.14 9.61 0.59
N LYS A 3 30.55 9.15 1.77
CA LYS A 3 30.13 7.86 2.35
C LYS A 3 28.65 8.03 2.72
N ASP A 4 27.76 7.30 2.07
CA ASP A 4 26.34 7.25 2.45
C ASP A 4 26.25 6.69 3.86
N ALA A 5 25.95 7.58 4.81
CA ALA A 5 25.83 7.25 6.21
C ALA A 5 24.59 6.36 6.39
N VAL A 6 24.80 5.09 6.72
CA VAL A 6 23.76 4.20 7.21
C VAL A 6 23.37 4.69 8.60
N GLY A 7 22.26 5.43 8.69
CA GLY A 7 21.70 5.90 9.94
C GLY A 7 21.04 4.73 10.67
N ILE A 8 21.77 4.07 11.56
CA ILE A 8 21.18 3.13 12.52
C ILE A 8 20.47 3.98 13.59
N LYS A 9 19.14 4.00 13.56
CA LYS A 9 18.31 4.69 14.55
C LYS A 9 17.81 3.65 15.56
N LEU A 10 18.30 3.71 16.80
CA LEU A 10 17.72 2.96 17.91
C LEU A 10 16.32 3.53 18.15
N PHE A 11 15.29 2.70 18.01
CA PHE A 11 13.94 3.02 18.46
C PHE A 11 13.76 2.47 19.87
N GLU A 12 13.15 3.24 20.77
CA GLU A 12 13.07 2.91 22.19
C GLU A 12 12.08 1.76 22.48
N THR A 13 11.28 1.33 21.49
CA THR A 13 10.33 0.21 21.59
C THR A 13 10.25 -0.62 20.31
N GLU A 14 10.03 -1.94 20.44
CA GLU A 14 9.81 -2.86 19.31
C GLU A 14 8.64 -2.44 18.41
N PHE A 15 7.64 -1.76 18.98
CA PHE A 15 6.48 -1.24 18.25
C PHE A 15 6.86 -0.11 17.28
N GLU A 16 7.63 0.87 17.73
CA GLU A 16 8.09 1.97 16.86
C GLU A 16 9.02 1.46 15.75
N GLN A 17 9.88 0.48 16.08
CA GLN A 17 10.72 -0.19 15.09
C GLN A 17 9.87 -0.90 14.01
N ALA A 18 8.83 -1.64 14.43
CA ALA A 18 7.95 -2.35 13.50
C ALA A 18 7.16 -1.38 12.60
N VAL A 19 6.65 -0.27 13.13
CA VAL A 19 5.92 0.75 12.36
C VAL A 19 6.83 1.43 11.35
N ALA A 20 8.03 1.87 11.76
CA ALA A 20 8.99 2.49 10.85
C ALA A 20 9.43 1.52 9.74
N MET A 21 9.60 0.24 10.08
CA MET A 21 9.97 -0.79 9.13
C MET A 21 8.85 -1.14 8.15
N GLN A 22 7.58 -1.17 8.59
CA GLN A 22 6.43 -1.30 7.68
C GLN A 22 6.38 -0.16 6.67
N GLN A 23 6.53 1.07 7.15
CA GLN A 23 6.50 2.24 6.26
C GLN A 23 7.66 2.20 5.25
N GLY A 24 8.86 1.80 5.69
CA GLY A 24 10.03 1.63 4.83
C GLY A 24 9.82 0.55 3.76
N LEU A 25 9.32 -0.64 4.16
CA LEU A 25 9.05 -1.75 3.24
C LEU A 25 7.95 -1.39 2.24
N ARG A 26 6.86 -0.76 2.69
CA ARG A 26 5.78 -0.27 1.83
C ARG A 26 6.31 0.73 0.80
N ARG A 27 7.10 1.71 1.25
CA ARG A 27 7.74 2.70 0.37
C ARG A 27 8.61 2.02 -0.68
N LEU A 28 9.42 1.04 -0.27
CA LEU A 28 10.31 0.31 -1.16
C LEU A 28 9.52 -0.50 -2.21
N LEU A 29 8.45 -1.19 -1.81
CA LEU A 29 7.57 -1.92 -2.73
C LEU A 29 6.91 -0.97 -3.73
N LEU A 30 6.35 0.15 -3.27
CA LEU A 30 5.68 1.12 -4.14
C LEU A 30 6.63 1.79 -5.15
N LEU A 31 7.94 1.85 -4.86
CA LEU A 31 8.94 2.34 -5.82
C LEU A 31 9.32 1.28 -6.87
N ASN A 32 9.12 -0.01 -6.57
CA ASN A 32 9.54 -1.13 -7.42
C ASN A 32 8.37 -1.83 -8.13
N VAL A 33 7.11 -1.46 -7.82
CA VAL A 33 5.90 -2.05 -8.40
C VAL A 33 5.11 -0.96 -9.13
N PRO A 34 4.61 -1.20 -10.36
CA PRO A 34 3.78 -0.23 -11.06
C PRO A 34 2.50 0.08 -10.27
N SER A 35 2.17 1.37 -10.19
CA SER A 35 0.99 1.82 -9.45
C SER A 35 -0.32 1.32 -10.10
N PRO A 36 -1.27 0.77 -9.31
CA PRO A 36 -2.54 0.25 -9.80
C PRO A 36 -3.56 1.35 -10.13
N ILE A 37 -3.21 2.64 -9.99
CA ILE A 37 -4.13 3.78 -10.16
C ILE A 37 -4.91 3.68 -11.48
N LYS A 38 -4.24 3.46 -12.61
CA LYS A 38 -4.90 3.37 -13.92
C LYS A 38 -5.91 2.23 -13.98
N TYR A 39 -5.50 1.04 -13.52
CA TYR A 39 -6.35 -0.14 -13.46
C TYR A 39 -7.57 0.08 -12.57
N LEU A 40 -7.37 0.71 -11.42
CA LEU A 40 -8.42 1.05 -10.47
C LEU A 40 -9.43 2.05 -11.07
N HIS A 41 -8.95 3.08 -11.77
CA HIS A 41 -9.81 4.05 -12.46
C HIS A 41 -10.68 3.41 -13.55
N GLU A 42 -10.18 2.39 -14.26
CA GLU A 42 -10.94 1.65 -15.27
C GLU A 42 -11.99 0.71 -14.66
N LYS A 43 -11.67 0.07 -13.53
CA LYS A 43 -12.55 -0.93 -12.88
C LYS A 43 -13.57 -0.33 -11.91
N LEU A 44 -13.32 0.86 -11.35
CA LEU A 44 -14.27 1.51 -10.43
C LEU A 44 -15.51 2.03 -11.18
N PRO A 45 -16.72 1.60 -10.79
CA PRO A 45 -17.96 2.13 -11.37
C PRO A 45 -18.15 3.61 -11.00
N ASN A 46 -18.74 4.40 -11.91
CA ASN A 46 -18.93 5.85 -11.73
C ASN A 46 -19.67 6.24 -10.44
N LYS A 47 -20.55 5.36 -9.93
CA LYS A 47 -21.26 5.57 -8.66
C LYS A 47 -20.31 5.54 -7.45
N ALA A 48 -19.32 4.64 -7.45
CA ALA A 48 -18.28 4.62 -6.43
C ALA A 48 -17.40 5.87 -6.55
N LYS A 49 -17.00 6.27 -7.77
CA LYS A 49 -16.25 7.53 -7.99
C LYS A 49 -16.97 8.74 -7.40
N LEU A 50 -18.31 8.82 -7.56
CA LEU A 50 -19.12 9.89 -6.99
C LEU A 50 -19.19 9.81 -5.45
N GLY A 51 -19.34 8.63 -4.86
CA GLY A 51 -19.29 8.46 -3.40
C GLY A 51 -17.95 8.89 -2.79
N LEU A 52 -16.84 8.59 -3.48
CA LEU A 52 -15.48 9.02 -3.09
C LEU A 52 -15.26 10.53 -3.26
N TYR A 53 -16.05 11.21 -4.11
CA TYR A 53 -15.95 12.68 -4.29
C TYR A 53 -16.49 13.47 -3.09
N PHE A 54 -17.38 12.85 -2.30
CA PHE A 54 -18.06 13.51 -1.17
C PHE A 54 -17.58 12.99 0.20
N THR A 55 -16.51 12.21 0.25
CA THR A 55 -15.95 11.74 1.53
C THR A 55 -15.33 12.88 2.35
N PRO A 56 -15.48 12.86 3.69
CA PRO A 56 -14.89 13.86 4.57
C PRO A 56 -13.35 13.89 4.60
N PHE A 57 -12.67 12.97 3.89
CA PHE A 57 -11.22 12.74 3.92
C PHE A 57 -10.41 13.39 2.78
N GLY A 58 -10.97 14.31 1.99
CA GLY A 58 -10.20 15.07 0.99
C GLY A 58 -10.46 14.63 -0.46
N ARG A 59 -9.45 14.70 -1.33
CA ARG A 59 -9.62 14.43 -2.76
C ARG A 59 -9.64 12.92 -3.01
N VAL A 60 -10.36 12.48 -4.04
CA VAL A 60 -10.44 11.06 -4.47
C VAL A 60 -9.05 10.40 -4.59
N LEU A 61 -8.03 11.16 -5.01
CA LEU A 61 -6.66 10.65 -5.14
C LEU A 61 -6.06 10.25 -3.79
N ASP A 62 -6.33 11.01 -2.73
CA ASP A 62 -5.80 10.73 -1.39
C ASP A 62 -6.41 9.41 -0.87
N LEU A 63 -7.68 9.16 -1.19
CA LEU A 63 -8.37 7.91 -0.84
C LEU A 63 -7.89 6.71 -1.69
N ILE A 64 -7.54 6.94 -2.95
CA ILE A 64 -6.91 5.93 -3.80
C ILE A 64 -5.54 5.54 -3.23
N ASP A 65 -4.73 6.52 -2.84
CA ASP A 65 -3.42 6.27 -2.24
C ASP A 65 -3.56 5.48 -0.92
N ASP A 66 -4.57 5.78 -0.10
CA ASP A 66 -4.89 5.01 1.10
C ASP A 66 -5.33 3.57 0.78
N CYS A 67 -6.17 3.36 -0.24
CA CYS A 67 -6.56 2.02 -0.68
C CYS A 67 -5.35 1.20 -1.15
N ILE A 68 -4.41 1.83 -1.85
CA ILE A 68 -3.17 1.20 -2.31
C ILE A 68 -2.28 0.85 -1.11
N ALA A 69 -2.13 1.76 -0.17
CA ALA A 69 -1.35 1.51 1.05
C ALA A 69 -1.93 0.33 1.83
N CYS A 70 -3.26 0.30 2.01
CA CYS A 70 -3.97 -0.80 2.66
C CYS A 70 -3.82 -2.12 1.90
N ALA A 71 -3.86 -2.09 0.55
CA ALA A 71 -3.64 -3.26 -0.29
C ALA A 71 -2.23 -3.84 -0.10
N VAL A 72 -1.20 -2.99 -0.08
CA VAL A 72 0.18 -3.41 0.15
C VAL A 72 0.34 -3.99 1.55
N ASP A 73 -0.21 -3.35 2.57
CA ASP A 73 -0.13 -3.86 3.95
C ASP A 73 -0.78 -5.23 4.09
N LYS A 74 -1.95 -5.40 3.47
CA LYS A 74 -2.63 -6.69 3.42
C LYS A 74 -1.78 -7.75 2.71
N LEU A 75 -1.18 -7.42 1.57
CA LEU A 75 -0.33 -8.36 0.83
C LEU A 75 0.94 -8.73 1.59
N ILE A 76 1.54 -7.80 2.33
CA ILE A 76 2.67 -8.09 3.22
C ILE A 76 2.22 -9.07 4.32
N ALA A 77 1.05 -8.85 4.93
CA ALA A 77 0.51 -9.74 5.94
C ALA A 77 0.20 -11.15 5.37
N ASP A 78 -0.46 -11.21 4.20
CA ASP A 78 -0.83 -12.45 3.51
C ASP A 78 0.41 -13.26 3.07
N PHE A 79 1.51 -12.59 2.74
CA PHE A 79 2.79 -13.23 2.40
C PHE A 79 3.50 -13.86 3.61
N GLY A 80 3.11 -13.50 4.83
CA GLY A 80 3.74 -13.98 6.08
C GLY A 80 4.49 -12.91 6.86
N GLY A 81 4.33 -11.63 6.51
CA GLY A 81 4.88 -10.49 7.22
C GLY A 81 6.20 -9.97 6.64
N PHE A 82 7.07 -9.51 7.52
CA PHE A 82 8.30 -8.83 7.12
C PHE A 82 9.36 -9.75 6.54
N VAL A 83 9.98 -9.28 5.47
CA VAL A 83 11.15 -9.89 4.84
C VAL A 83 12.39 -9.11 5.23
N TRP A 84 13.46 -9.83 5.60
CA TRP A 84 14.70 -9.27 6.11
C TRP A 84 15.89 -9.48 5.17
N ASP A 85 15.70 -10.27 4.12
CA ASP A 85 16.71 -10.61 3.12
C ASP A 85 16.26 -10.18 1.72
N GLU A 86 17.23 -10.06 0.81
CA GLU A 86 16.99 -9.67 -0.57
C GLU A 86 16.13 -10.71 -1.31
N ALA A 87 16.39 -12.00 -1.08
CA ALA A 87 15.63 -13.08 -1.72
C ALA A 87 14.15 -13.10 -1.29
N GLY A 88 13.86 -12.80 -0.02
CA GLY A 88 12.49 -12.63 0.47
C GLY A 88 11.85 -11.36 -0.09
N PHE A 89 12.60 -10.27 -0.19
CA PHE A 89 12.09 -9.03 -0.81
C PHE A 89 11.72 -9.22 -2.28
N GLU A 90 12.55 -9.89 -3.08
CA GLU A 90 12.24 -10.18 -4.49
C GLU A 90 10.95 -10.99 -4.63
N LYS A 91 10.77 -12.03 -3.80
CA LYS A 91 9.54 -12.84 -3.78
C LYS A 91 8.32 -12.03 -3.35
N LEU A 92 8.46 -11.23 -2.31
CA LEU A 92 7.39 -10.35 -1.83
C LEU A 92 7.02 -9.31 -2.90
N ARG A 93 8.00 -8.72 -3.57
CA ARG A 93 7.79 -7.75 -4.65
C ARG A 93 7.02 -8.40 -5.80
N ASP A 94 7.42 -9.58 -6.24
CA ASP A 94 6.75 -10.28 -7.34
C ASP A 94 5.32 -10.68 -6.95
N PHE A 95 5.13 -11.19 -5.73
CA PHE A 95 3.81 -11.48 -5.17
C PHE A 95 2.93 -10.22 -5.10
N VAL A 96 3.45 -9.11 -4.60
CA VAL A 96 2.73 -7.84 -4.55
C VAL A 96 2.38 -7.37 -5.96
N ARG A 97 3.33 -7.41 -6.90
CA ARG A 97 3.08 -6.99 -8.28
C ARG A 97 1.95 -7.77 -8.95
N GLU A 98 1.85 -9.06 -8.69
CA GLU A 98 0.82 -9.93 -9.28
C GLU A 98 -0.57 -9.67 -8.69
N ASN A 99 -0.65 -9.32 -7.40
CA ASN A 99 -1.93 -9.24 -6.68
C ASN A 99 -2.43 -7.81 -6.42
N LEU A 100 -1.54 -6.80 -6.47
CA LEU A 100 -1.85 -5.42 -6.06
C LEU A 100 -3.05 -4.84 -6.79
N ASN A 101 -3.19 -5.08 -8.10
CA ASN A 101 -4.29 -4.55 -8.89
C ASN A 101 -5.65 -5.03 -8.38
N GLU A 102 -5.82 -6.34 -8.20
CA GLU A 102 -7.10 -6.94 -7.79
C GLU A 102 -7.43 -6.58 -6.33
N VAL A 103 -6.44 -6.68 -5.43
CA VAL A 103 -6.63 -6.35 -4.01
C VAL A 103 -6.99 -4.88 -3.81
N THR A 104 -6.39 -3.97 -4.58
CA THR A 104 -6.73 -2.54 -4.51
C THR A 104 -8.18 -2.29 -4.94
N VAL A 105 -8.66 -2.98 -5.98
CA VAL A 105 -10.06 -2.87 -6.43
C VAL A 105 -11.02 -3.40 -5.36
N ASP A 106 -10.74 -4.56 -4.76
CA ASP A 106 -11.54 -5.15 -3.68
C ASP A 106 -11.67 -4.19 -2.48
N ILE A 107 -10.55 -3.59 -2.05
CA ILE A 107 -10.54 -2.62 -0.96
C ILE A 107 -11.35 -1.37 -1.33
N ALA A 108 -11.14 -0.81 -2.52
CA ALA A 108 -11.87 0.37 -2.96
C ALA A 108 -13.39 0.12 -3.08
N GLN A 109 -13.81 -1.08 -3.49
CA GLN A 109 -15.21 -1.47 -3.51
C GLN A 109 -15.81 -1.56 -2.11
N LYS A 110 -15.09 -2.14 -1.14
CA LYS A 110 -15.52 -2.22 0.26
C LYS A 110 -15.68 -0.85 0.89
N VAL A 111 -14.71 0.04 0.68
CA VAL A 111 -14.79 1.43 1.14
C VAL A 111 -15.98 2.15 0.49
N GLY A 112 -16.15 2.01 -0.83
CA GLY A 112 -17.29 2.58 -1.55
C GLY A 112 -18.66 2.07 -1.06
N ALA A 113 -18.77 0.80 -0.70
CA ALA A 113 -20.00 0.22 -0.17
C ALA A 113 -20.37 0.80 1.21
N ASN A 114 -19.39 0.95 2.10
CA ASN A 114 -19.59 1.53 3.44
C ASN A 114 -19.94 3.02 3.42
N LEU A 115 -19.65 3.72 2.33
CA LEU A 115 -20.01 5.14 2.15
C LEU A 115 -21.45 5.34 1.67
N ILE A 116 -22.10 4.29 1.15
CA ILE A 116 -23.45 4.35 0.57
C ILE A 116 -24.49 3.66 1.48
N SER A 117 -24.05 2.96 2.53
CA SER A 117 -24.91 2.36 3.57
C SER A 117 -25.19 3.34 4.71
#